data_AF-A0A914T4B7-F1
#
_entry.id   AF-A0A914T4B7-F1
#
_cell.length_a   1.000
_cell.length_b   1.000
_cell.length_c   1.000
_cell.angle_alpha   90.00
_cell.angle_beta   90.00
_cell.angle_gamma   90.00
#
_symmetry.space_group_name_H-M   'P 1'
#
loop_
_entity.id
_entity.type
_entity.pdbx_description
1 polymer ?
#
loop_
_entity_poly.entity_id
_entity_poly.type
_entity_poly.pdbx_seq_one_letter_code
_entity_poly.pdbx_strand_id
1 'polypeptide(L)'
;MLCFLSTDDCPIDGTNVWEMLNMAEEYGIPLLVEKCITYICESVNKCNVLEYSQKALIYDKNSEMMKKCWEIINSSYDYIITTDAFLKITPELLSEIAEHCIRDNENLFFDQIIAWSRKECERRGINGTAANIQRLLTDIKPKLHFCQMDIYNLVTKVRNTGLLSAKELLDAIAEVATEQRTKKLQKQQTEIDSLNHQLSLDMEFFERWQVTSIPAFL
;
A
#
# COMPACT_ATOMS: atom_id res chain seq x y z
N MET A 1 34.96 11.99 -13.90
CA MET A 1 34.96 12.28 -15.36
C MET A 1 36.24 11.83 -16.07
N LEU A 2 37.45 12.10 -15.54
CA LEU A 2 38.69 11.59 -16.17
C LEU A 2 38.89 10.06 -16.06
N CYS A 3 38.29 9.39 -15.07
CA CYS A 3 38.43 7.93 -14.96
C CYS A 3 37.74 7.16 -16.08
N PHE A 4 36.58 7.59 -16.60
CA PHE A 4 35.87 6.81 -17.63
C PHE A 4 36.45 6.98 -19.05
N LEU A 5 37.09 8.12 -19.32
CA LEU A 5 37.86 8.33 -20.56
C LEU A 5 39.26 7.72 -20.50
N SER A 6 39.74 7.30 -19.33
CA SER A 6 41.14 6.89 -19.14
C SER A 6 41.33 5.59 -18.37
N THR A 7 40.26 4.88 -17.96
CA THR A 7 40.38 3.65 -17.17
C THR A 7 39.06 2.88 -17.18
N ASP A 8 39.10 1.63 -17.65
CA ASP A 8 37.94 0.74 -17.86
C ASP A 8 37.13 0.37 -16.60
N ASP A 9 37.52 0.81 -15.40
CA ASP A 9 36.87 0.40 -14.15
C ASP A 9 36.73 1.56 -13.17
N CYS A 10 35.62 2.30 -13.26
CA CYS A 10 35.17 3.14 -12.15
C CYS A 10 34.20 2.32 -11.28
N PRO A 11 34.51 2.04 -10.01
CA PRO A 11 33.64 1.20 -9.18
C PRO A 11 32.32 1.93 -8.92
N ILE A 12 31.21 1.31 -9.32
CA ILE A 12 29.86 1.80 -9.00
C ILE A 12 29.56 1.41 -7.56
N ASP A 13 29.20 2.40 -6.74
CA ASP A 13 28.79 2.21 -5.35
C ASP A 13 27.50 3.00 -5.03
N GLY A 14 26.89 2.72 -3.88
CA GLY A 14 25.65 3.39 -3.47
C GLY A 14 25.77 4.90 -3.27
N THR A 15 26.98 5.46 -3.19
CA THR A 15 27.19 6.91 -3.02
C THR A 15 27.38 7.64 -4.35
N ASN A 16 27.96 6.97 -5.35
CA ASN A 16 28.31 7.54 -6.64
C ASN A 16 27.34 7.16 -7.76
N VAL A 17 26.51 6.12 -7.59
CA VAL A 17 25.69 5.56 -8.67
C VAL A 17 24.71 6.58 -9.26
N TRP A 18 24.14 7.46 -8.43
CA TRP A 18 23.21 8.50 -8.88
C TRP A 18 23.90 9.59 -9.70
N GLU A 19 25.11 9.99 -9.30
CA GLU A 19 25.92 10.97 -10.04
C GLU A 19 26.43 10.37 -11.35
N MET A 20 26.86 9.11 -11.32
CA MET A 20 27.27 8.37 -12.51
C MET A 20 26.13 8.19 -13.51
N LEU A 21 24.94 7.85 -13.04
CA LEU A 21 23.75 7.74 -13.88
C LEU A 21 23.43 9.07 -14.57
N ASN A 22 23.41 10.17 -13.79
CA ASN A 22 23.15 11.50 -14.34
C ASN A 22 24.16 11.88 -15.43
N MET A 23 25.44 11.63 -15.18
CA MET A 23 26.50 11.88 -16.17
C MET A 23 26.34 10.97 -17.39
N ALA A 24 26.05 9.69 -17.19
CA ALA A 24 25.87 8.74 -18.29
C ALA A 24 24.72 9.15 -19.22
N GLU A 25 23.63 9.69 -18.68
CA GLU A 25 22.53 10.26 -19.46
C GLU A 25 22.93 11.57 -20.16
N GLU A 26 23.59 12.50 -19.44
CA GLU A 26 24.04 13.79 -20.00
C GLU A 26 24.99 13.60 -21.20
N TYR A 27 25.90 12.63 -21.10
CA TYR A 27 26.87 12.31 -22.16
C TYR A 27 26.37 11.25 -23.15
N GLY A 28 25.15 10.72 -22.96
CA GLY A 28 24.55 9.72 -23.86
C GLY A 28 25.36 8.44 -23.97
N ILE A 29 25.80 7.86 -22.85
CA ILE A 29 26.58 6.61 -22.77
C ILE A 29 25.66 5.46 -22.29
N PRO A 30 24.98 4.73 -23.19
CA PRO A 30 23.90 3.83 -22.81
C PRO A 30 24.37 2.62 -21.98
N LEU A 31 25.58 2.11 -22.25
CA LEU A 31 26.15 0.98 -21.53
C LEU A 31 26.42 1.32 -20.05
N LEU A 32 26.77 2.58 -19.76
CA LEU A 32 26.99 3.03 -18.39
C LEU A 32 25.66 3.27 -17.68
N VAL A 33 24.65 3.79 -18.39
CA VAL A 33 23.28 3.87 -17.88
C VAL A 33 22.83 2.47 -17.44
N GLU A 34 22.87 1.47 -18.33
CA GLU A 34 22.43 0.10 -18.04
C GLU A 34 23.16 -0.53 -16.84
N LYS A 35 24.48 -0.34 -16.74
CA LYS A 35 25.26 -0.80 -15.58
C LYS A 35 24.80 -0.13 -14.26
N CYS A 36 24.55 1.18 -14.29
CA CYS A 36 24.04 1.90 -13.11
C CYS A 36 22.63 1.42 -12.74
N ILE A 37 21.74 1.22 -13.72
CA ILE A 37 20.38 0.71 -13.47
C ILE A 37 20.43 -0.68 -12.83
N THR A 38 21.25 -1.58 -13.38
CA THR A 38 21.40 -2.94 -12.86
C THR A 38 21.86 -2.91 -11.39
N TYR A 39 22.89 -2.13 -11.07
CA TYR A 39 23.38 -1.98 -9.70
C TYR A 39 22.31 -1.41 -8.75
N ILE A 40 21.57 -0.38 -9.19
CA ILE A 40 20.48 0.19 -8.41
C ILE A 40 19.45 -0.90 -8.10
N CYS A 41 18.96 -1.61 -9.12
CA CYS A 41 17.96 -2.67 -8.97
C CYS A 41 18.42 -3.81 -8.05
N GLU A 42 19.69 -4.18 -8.06
CA GLU A 42 20.26 -5.21 -7.19
C GLU A 42 20.48 -4.73 -5.74
N SER A 43 20.69 -3.43 -5.53
CA SER A 43 20.97 -2.85 -4.21
C SER A 43 19.70 -2.43 -3.44
N VAL A 44 18.53 -2.34 -4.09
CA VAL A 44 17.28 -1.97 -3.42
C VAL A 44 16.84 -3.06 -2.44
N ASN A 45 16.53 -2.65 -1.22
CA ASN A 45 15.99 -3.47 -0.17
C ASN A 45 14.99 -2.66 0.68
N LYS A 46 14.30 -3.34 1.60
CA LYS A 46 13.27 -2.71 2.46
C LYS A 46 13.74 -1.53 3.32
N CYS A 47 15.05 -1.37 3.56
CA CYS A 47 15.59 -0.29 4.38
C CYS A 47 15.90 0.98 3.58
N ASN A 48 16.22 0.85 2.28
CA ASN A 48 16.59 1.98 1.41
C ASN A 48 15.56 2.27 0.30
N VAL A 49 14.54 1.42 0.13
CA VAL A 49 13.57 1.52 -0.96
C VAL A 49 12.86 2.88 -1.02
N LEU A 50 12.57 3.52 0.12
CA LEU A 50 11.93 4.84 0.13
C LEU A 50 12.86 5.96 -0.35
N GLU A 51 14.16 5.86 -0.05
CA GLU A 51 15.16 6.81 -0.56
C GLU A 51 15.35 6.62 -2.07
N TYR A 52 15.49 5.37 -2.49
CA TYR A 52 15.63 5.00 -3.90
C TYR A 52 14.40 5.39 -4.72
N SER A 53 13.19 5.22 -4.18
CA SER A 53 11.94 5.62 -4.85
C SER A 53 11.86 7.14 -5.06
N GLN A 54 12.26 7.94 -4.05
CA GLN A 54 12.32 9.39 -4.20
C GLN A 54 13.29 9.82 -5.29
N LYS A 55 14.44 9.17 -5.39
CA LYS A 55 15.41 9.43 -6.46
C LYS A 55 14.88 8.98 -7.82
N ALA A 56 14.35 7.77 -7.92
CA ALA A 56 13.81 7.23 -9.16
C ALA A 56 12.67 8.09 -9.73
N LEU A 57 11.82 8.69 -8.87
CA LEU A 57 10.81 9.67 -9.29
C LEU A 57 11.39 10.93 -9.95
N ILE A 58 12.63 11.32 -9.62
CA ILE A 58 13.32 12.48 -10.20
C ILE A 58 13.93 12.12 -11.56
N TYR A 59 14.52 10.93 -11.68
CA TYR A 59 15.23 10.50 -12.89
C TYR A 59 14.27 10.02 -13.99
N ASP A 60 13.37 9.07 -13.71
CA ASP A 60 12.33 8.65 -14.65
C ASP A 60 11.25 7.81 -13.96
N LYS A 61 9.99 8.26 -14.07
CA LYS A 61 8.82 7.61 -13.48
C LYS A 61 8.49 6.24 -14.10
N ASN A 62 8.95 5.96 -15.34
CA ASN A 62 8.53 4.78 -16.10
C ASN A 62 9.61 3.68 -16.23
N SER A 63 10.68 3.78 -15.45
CA SER A 63 11.82 2.87 -15.53
C SER A 63 11.61 1.54 -14.79
N GLU A 64 12.43 0.54 -15.12
CA GLU A 64 12.48 -0.74 -14.40
C GLU A 64 12.80 -0.57 -12.90
N MET A 65 13.50 0.51 -12.53
CA MET A 65 13.80 0.83 -11.13
C MET A 65 12.53 1.06 -10.31
N MET A 66 11.58 1.83 -10.84
CA MET A 66 10.32 2.12 -10.15
C MET A 66 9.51 0.85 -9.96
N LYS A 67 9.46 -0.02 -10.98
CA LYS A 67 8.79 -1.34 -10.86
C LYS A 67 9.40 -2.15 -9.72
N LYS A 68 10.74 -2.20 -9.64
CA LYS A 68 11.42 -2.95 -8.58
C LYS A 68 11.15 -2.37 -7.18
N CYS A 69 11.14 -1.05 -7.07
CA CYS A 69 10.79 -0.37 -5.83
C CYS A 69 9.35 -0.71 -5.39
N TRP A 70 8.39 -0.67 -6.32
CA TRP A 70 7.00 -1.02 -6.03
C TRP A 70 6.81 -2.47 -5.60
N GLU A 71 7.53 -3.42 -6.21
CA GLU A 71 7.51 -4.83 -5.77
C GLU A 71 7.91 -4.96 -4.30
N ILE A 72 9.00 -4.29 -3.89
CA ILE A 72 9.52 -4.33 -2.53
C ILE A 72 8.56 -3.62 -1.56
N ILE A 73 8.04 -2.45 -1.95
CA ILE A 73 7.09 -1.70 -1.14
C ILE A 73 5.83 -2.52 -0.88
N ASN A 74 5.23 -3.10 -1.92
CA ASN A 74 4.01 -3.91 -1.76
C ASN A 74 4.28 -5.19 -0.95
N SER A 75 5.43 -5.83 -1.13
CA SER A 75 5.78 -7.07 -0.42
C SER A 75 6.09 -6.85 1.07
N SER A 76 6.46 -5.63 1.48
CA SER A 76 6.86 -5.30 2.85
C SER A 76 6.18 -4.03 3.35
N TYR A 77 4.96 -3.79 2.90
CA TYR A 77 4.24 -2.53 3.06
C TYR A 77 4.15 -2.09 4.51
N ASP A 78 3.58 -2.93 5.38
CA ASP A 78 3.36 -2.63 6.80
C ASP A 78 4.66 -2.29 7.55
N TYR A 79 5.75 -2.98 7.21
CA TYR A 79 7.07 -2.68 7.78
C TYR A 79 7.54 -1.30 7.33
N ILE A 80 7.50 -1.03 6.02
CA ILE A 80 8.04 0.19 5.41
C ILE A 80 7.32 1.43 5.92
N ILE A 81 5.98 1.43 5.97
CA ILE A 81 5.21 2.60 6.40
C ILE A 81 5.36 2.92 7.89
N THR A 82 5.77 1.95 8.70
CA THR A 82 6.01 2.13 10.14
C THR A 82 7.40 2.68 10.44
N THR A 83 8.30 2.72 9.44
CA THR A 83 9.66 3.23 9.64
C THR A 83 9.72 4.76 9.71
N ASP A 84 10.71 5.29 10.44
CA ASP A 84 11.00 6.73 10.43
C ASP A 84 11.39 7.26 9.04
N ALA A 85 11.82 6.39 8.13
CA ALA A 85 12.09 6.74 6.74
C ALA A 85 10.81 7.16 6.01
N PHE A 86 9.66 6.55 6.33
CA PHE A 86 8.36 6.95 5.78
C PHE A 86 8.02 8.39 6.14
N LEU A 87 8.31 8.81 7.38
CA LEU A 87 8.06 10.19 7.79
C LEU A 87 8.85 11.18 6.94
N LYS A 88 10.01 10.79 6.38
CA LYS A 88 10.94 11.63 5.61
C LYS A 88 10.63 11.77 4.11
N ILE A 89 9.63 11.07 3.60
CA ILE A 89 9.33 11.08 2.16
C ILE A 89 8.78 12.42 1.68
N THR A 90 8.94 12.70 0.38
CA THR A 90 8.33 13.86 -0.26
C THR A 90 6.81 13.68 -0.48
N PRO A 91 6.04 14.78 -0.62
CA PRO A 91 4.62 14.72 -0.93
C PRO A 91 4.31 13.95 -2.23
N GLU A 92 5.20 14.04 -3.21
CA GLU A 92 5.06 13.34 -4.49
C GLU A 92 5.12 11.83 -4.28
N LEU A 93 6.13 11.33 -3.55
CA LEU A 93 6.21 9.90 -3.25
C LEU A 93 5.02 9.43 -2.40
N LEU A 94 4.56 10.24 -1.44
CA LEU A 94 3.38 9.88 -0.65
C LEU A 94 2.13 9.74 -1.53
N SER A 95 1.96 10.65 -2.50
CA SER A 95 0.86 10.63 -3.47
C SER A 95 0.89 9.38 -4.35
N GLU A 96 2.09 8.96 -4.77
CA GLU A 96 2.31 7.75 -5.58
C GLU A 96 2.06 6.48 -4.75
N ILE A 97 2.53 6.42 -3.49
CA ILE A 97 2.25 5.31 -2.57
C ILE A 97 0.74 5.16 -2.33
N ALA A 98 0.02 6.29 -2.13
CA ALA A 98 -1.42 6.27 -1.94
C ALA A 98 -2.19 5.75 -3.16
N GLU A 99 -1.62 5.92 -4.37
CA GLU A 99 -2.25 5.51 -5.63
C GLU A 99 -1.93 4.07 -6.04
N HIS A 100 -0.68 3.63 -5.85
CA HIS A 100 -0.19 2.37 -6.41
C HIS A 100 -0.07 1.21 -5.41
N CYS A 101 -0.06 1.49 -4.11
CA CYS A 101 0.07 0.43 -3.11
C CYS A 101 -1.28 -0.18 -2.75
N ILE A 102 -1.35 -1.51 -2.83
CA ILE A 102 -2.45 -2.29 -2.29
C ILE A 102 -2.30 -2.32 -0.78
N ARG A 103 -3.38 -2.02 -0.05
CA ARG A 103 -3.36 -1.86 1.40
C ARG A 103 -4.39 -2.76 2.03
N ASP A 104 -3.92 -3.64 2.92
CA ASP A 104 -4.80 -4.51 3.70
C ASP A 104 -5.31 -3.78 4.96
N ASN A 105 -4.56 -2.78 5.45
CA ASN A 105 -4.89 -2.03 6.67
C ASN A 105 -4.86 -0.51 6.43
N GLU A 106 -5.98 0.03 5.99
CA GLU A 106 -6.14 1.47 5.76
C GLU A 106 -5.99 2.29 7.06
N ASN A 107 -6.34 1.70 8.22
CA ASN A 107 -6.18 2.39 9.50
C ASN A 107 -4.72 2.72 9.80
N LEU A 108 -3.81 1.77 9.55
CA LEU A 108 -2.38 1.95 9.75
C LEU A 108 -1.84 3.03 8.80
N PHE A 109 -2.23 2.98 7.53
CA PHE A 109 -1.81 3.98 6.56
C PHE A 109 -2.28 5.39 6.94
N PHE A 110 -3.54 5.53 7.37
CA PHE A 110 -4.08 6.81 7.81
C PHE A 110 -3.29 7.39 9.00
N ASP A 111 -2.96 6.56 10.00
CA ASP A 111 -2.17 7.00 11.15
C ASP A 111 -0.79 7.53 10.72
N GLN A 112 -0.12 6.83 9.81
CA GLN A 112 1.18 7.23 9.29
C GLN A 112 1.11 8.50 8.44
N ILE A 113 0.04 8.69 7.65
CA ILE A 113 -0.20 9.94 6.90
C ILE A 113 -0.37 11.13 7.84
N ILE A 114 -1.10 10.97 8.94
CA ILE A 114 -1.28 12.05 9.91
C ILE A 114 0.05 12.37 10.61
N ALA A 115 0.85 11.36 10.95
CA ALA A 115 2.19 11.54 11.50
C ALA A 115 3.13 12.26 10.52
N TRP A 116 3.15 11.82 9.25
CA TRP A 116 3.89 12.46 8.17
C TRP A 116 3.46 13.91 7.98
N SER A 117 2.15 14.19 7.98
CA SER A 117 1.62 15.55 7.78
C SER A 117 2.06 16.51 8.88
N ARG A 118 2.14 16.04 10.13
CA ARG A 118 2.67 16.84 11.24
C ARG A 118 4.15 17.13 11.05
N LYS A 119 4.93 16.14 10.64
CA LYS A 119 6.36 16.30 10.34
C LYS A 119 6.60 17.23 9.14
N GLU A 120 5.75 17.16 8.14
CA GLU A 120 5.83 18.03 6.97
C GLU A 120 5.44 19.48 7.32
N CYS A 121 4.45 19.68 8.19
CA CYS A 121 4.17 21.00 8.77
C CYS A 121 5.40 21.57 9.49
N GLU A 122 6.08 20.77 10.32
CA GLU A 122 7.32 21.17 11.01
C GLU A 122 8.41 21.59 10.01
N ARG A 123 8.62 20.82 8.92
CA ARG A 123 9.60 21.15 7.87
C ARG A 123 9.28 22.44 7.13
N ARG A 124 8.01 22.70 6.88
CA ARG A 124 7.53 23.93 6.22
C ARG A 124 7.48 25.13 7.16
N GLY A 125 7.80 24.96 8.45
CA GLY A 125 7.73 26.02 9.45
C GLY A 125 6.30 26.50 9.75
N ILE A 126 5.30 25.65 9.51
CA ILE A 126 3.89 25.96 9.77
C ILE A 126 3.38 25.15 10.97
N ASN A 127 2.41 25.70 11.70
CA ASN A 127 1.80 25.01 12.82
C ASN A 127 1.03 23.78 12.33
N GLY A 128 1.14 22.64 13.02
CA GLY A 128 0.40 21.40 12.73
C GLY A 128 -1.09 21.46 13.08
N THR A 129 -1.79 22.54 12.71
CA THR A 129 -3.23 22.69 12.91
C THR A 129 -4.01 21.79 11.95
N ALA A 130 -5.25 21.44 12.30
CA ALA A 130 -6.12 20.62 11.45
C ALA A 130 -6.29 21.22 10.03
N ALA A 131 -6.45 22.54 9.92
CA ALA A 131 -6.57 23.22 8.64
C ALA A 131 -5.31 23.09 7.75
N ASN A 132 -4.13 23.15 8.34
CA ASN A 132 -2.87 23.00 7.59
C ASN A 132 -2.67 21.55 7.14
N ILE A 133 -2.98 20.58 8.01
CA ILE A 133 -2.95 19.15 7.66
C ILE A 133 -3.95 18.85 6.53
N GLN A 134 -5.17 19.37 6.62
CA GLN A 134 -6.18 19.23 5.57
C GLN A 134 -5.70 19.79 4.24
N ARG A 135 -5.05 20.96 4.25
CA ARG A 135 -4.48 21.57 3.04
C ARG A 135 -3.35 20.73 2.44
N LEU A 136 -2.47 20.16 3.27
CA LEU A 136 -1.40 19.27 2.80
C LEU A 136 -1.95 17.98 2.18
N LEU A 137 -3.02 17.44 2.73
CA LEU A 137 -3.61 16.17 2.32
C LEU A 137 -4.73 16.32 1.30
N THR A 138 -4.96 17.51 0.75
CA THR A 138 -6.05 17.75 -0.20
C THR A 138 -5.91 16.85 -1.45
N ASP A 139 -4.70 16.69 -1.97
CA ASP A 139 -4.43 15.87 -3.16
C ASP A 139 -4.42 14.37 -2.86
N ILE A 140 -4.17 14.00 -1.60
CA ILE A 140 -4.10 12.59 -1.16
C ILE A 140 -5.47 12.10 -0.68
N LYS A 141 -6.34 12.98 -0.17
CA LYS A 141 -7.70 12.66 0.28
C LYS A 141 -8.47 11.74 -0.66
N PRO A 142 -8.57 11.99 -1.99
CA PRO A 142 -9.33 11.11 -2.89
C PRO A 142 -8.72 9.72 -3.08
N LYS A 143 -7.44 9.54 -2.71
CA LYS A 143 -6.71 8.27 -2.79
C LYS A 143 -6.85 7.42 -1.52
N LEU A 144 -7.50 7.95 -0.49
CA LEU A 144 -7.75 7.25 0.77
C LEU A 144 -9.07 6.48 0.72
N HIS A 145 -9.04 5.24 1.17
CA HIS A 145 -10.18 4.33 1.16
C HIS A 145 -10.87 4.32 2.52
N PHE A 146 -11.55 5.43 2.87
CA PHE A 146 -12.21 5.57 4.17
C PHE A 146 -13.20 4.43 4.51
N CYS A 147 -13.79 3.79 3.50
CA CYS A 147 -14.71 2.66 3.67
C CYS A 147 -13.99 1.34 4.06
N GLN A 148 -12.67 1.28 3.91
CA GLN A 148 -11.85 0.17 4.39
C GLN A 148 -11.35 0.38 5.84
N MET A 149 -11.68 1.52 6.46
CA MET A 149 -11.38 1.81 7.86
C MET A 149 -12.50 1.36 8.80
N ASP A 150 -12.14 1.15 10.08
CA ASP A 150 -13.13 0.84 11.11
C ASP A 150 -13.92 2.08 11.53
N ILE A 151 -15.21 1.88 11.87
CA ILE A 151 -16.09 2.95 12.38
C ILE A 151 -15.46 3.67 13.59
N TYR A 152 -14.76 2.93 14.45
CA TYR A 152 -14.05 3.52 15.59
C TYR A 152 -12.98 4.52 15.15
N ASN A 153 -12.14 4.17 14.17
CA ASN A 153 -11.09 5.06 13.67
C ASN A 153 -11.67 6.24 12.88
N LEU A 154 -12.75 6.04 12.13
CA LEU A 154 -13.49 7.13 11.46
C LEU A 154 -13.98 8.18 12.47
N VAL A 155 -14.60 7.74 13.57
CA VAL A 155 -15.19 8.64 14.57
C VAL A 155 -14.13 9.30 15.46
N THR A 156 -13.08 8.56 15.85
CA THR A 156 -12.09 9.05 16.83
C THR A 156 -10.90 9.76 16.20
N LYS A 157 -10.49 9.38 14.98
CA LYS A 157 -9.32 9.92 14.31
C LYS A 157 -9.71 10.81 13.15
N VAL A 158 -10.42 10.29 12.15
CA VAL A 158 -10.74 11.01 10.90
C VAL A 158 -11.63 12.23 11.17
N ARG A 159 -12.58 12.14 12.09
CA ARG A 159 -13.40 13.29 12.51
C ARG A 159 -12.54 14.48 12.97
N ASN A 160 -11.50 14.22 13.75
CA ASN A 160 -10.73 15.26 14.42
C ASN A 160 -9.72 15.95 13.48
N THR A 161 -9.46 15.38 12.30
CA THR A 161 -8.53 15.96 11.34
C THR A 161 -9.20 16.99 10.42
N GLY A 162 -10.53 17.01 10.34
CA GLY A 162 -11.28 17.89 9.43
C GLY A 162 -11.13 17.55 7.95
N LEU A 163 -10.50 16.41 7.62
CA LEU A 163 -10.32 15.92 6.25
C LEU A 163 -11.65 15.64 5.54
N LEU A 164 -12.61 15.06 6.27
CA LEU A 164 -13.96 14.79 5.80
C LEU A 164 -14.93 15.81 6.38
N SER A 165 -15.84 16.30 5.56
CA SER A 165 -17.02 17.02 6.01
C SER A 165 -17.92 16.11 6.85
N ALA A 166 -18.79 16.70 7.66
CA ALA A 166 -19.73 15.93 8.49
C ALA A 166 -20.61 14.99 7.65
N LYS A 167 -20.99 15.42 6.44
CA LYS A 167 -21.76 14.60 5.51
C LYS A 167 -20.94 13.42 4.98
N GLU A 168 -19.75 13.67 4.43
CA GLU A 168 -18.87 12.61 3.92
C GLU A 168 -18.52 11.59 5.00
N LEU A 169 -18.31 12.03 6.25
CA LEU A 169 -18.04 11.13 7.36
C LEU A 169 -19.26 10.24 7.68
N LEU A 170 -20.47 10.78 7.66
CA LEU A 170 -21.70 10.01 7.89
C LEU A 170 -21.94 9.01 6.76
N ASP A 171 -21.73 9.42 5.51
CA ASP A 171 -21.87 8.56 4.34
C ASP A 171 -20.87 7.39 4.43
N ALA A 172 -19.60 7.65 4.75
CA ALA A 172 -18.60 6.61 4.96
C ALA A 172 -18.96 5.65 6.11
N ILE A 173 -19.42 6.17 7.26
CA ILE A 173 -19.84 5.32 8.39
C ILE A 173 -21.04 4.45 7.99
N ALA A 174 -22.01 5.01 7.26
CA ALA A 174 -23.16 4.26 6.79
C ALA A 174 -22.74 3.13 5.84
N GLU A 175 -21.83 3.42 4.90
CA GLU A 175 -21.29 2.44 3.97
C GLU A 175 -20.60 1.28 4.71
N VAL A 176 -19.66 1.58 5.62
CA VAL A 176 -18.97 0.57 6.44
C VAL A 176 -19.98 -0.27 7.26
N ALA A 177 -20.98 0.37 7.85
CA ALA A 177 -22.01 -0.32 8.62
C ALA A 177 -22.86 -1.26 7.74
N THR A 178 -23.20 -0.84 6.51
CA THR A 178 -23.94 -1.70 5.56
C THR A 178 -23.10 -2.89 5.11
N GLU A 179 -21.81 -2.69 4.82
CA GLU A 179 -20.90 -3.79 4.47
C GLU A 179 -20.72 -4.80 5.60
N GLN A 180 -20.57 -4.33 6.84
CA GLN A 180 -20.46 -5.22 7.99
C GLN A 180 -21.74 -6.06 8.15
N ARG A 181 -22.91 -5.46 7.90
CA ARG A 181 -24.19 -6.17 7.90
C ARG A 181 -24.27 -7.21 6.79
N THR A 182 -23.90 -6.86 5.55
CA THR A 182 -23.96 -7.81 4.43
C THR A 182 -23.01 -8.97 4.61
N LYS A 183 -21.76 -8.72 5.04
CA LYS A 183 -20.77 -9.78 5.37
C LYS A 183 -21.29 -10.73 6.45
N LYS A 184 -21.94 -10.19 7.49
CA LYS A 184 -22.56 -11.00 8.55
C LYS A 184 -23.69 -11.88 8.03
N LEU A 185 -24.58 -11.32 7.20
CA LEU A 185 -25.69 -12.06 6.59
C LEU A 185 -25.18 -13.16 5.64
N GLN A 186 -24.16 -12.87 4.83
CA GLN A 186 -23.52 -13.84 3.94
C GLN A 186 -22.94 -15.01 4.73
N LYS A 187 -22.20 -14.75 5.82
CA LYS A 187 -21.66 -15.80 6.68
C LYS A 187 -22.75 -16.71 7.24
N GLN A 188 -23.84 -16.12 7.75
CA GLN A 188 -24.98 -16.88 8.24
C GLN A 188 -25.61 -17.74 7.14
N GLN A 189 -25.73 -17.19 5.92
CA GLN A 189 -26.24 -17.94 4.78
C GLN A 189 -25.34 -19.12 4.42
N THR A 190 -24.02 -18.94 4.40
CA THR A 190 -23.07 -20.02 4.09
C THR A 190 -23.12 -21.14 5.14
N GLU A 191 -23.30 -20.79 6.42
CA GLU A 191 -23.50 -21.78 7.49
C GLU A 191 -24.80 -22.58 7.29
N ILE A 192 -25.89 -21.91 6.92
CA ILE A 192 -27.17 -22.56 6.60
C ILE A 192 -27.01 -23.50 5.40
N ASP A 193 -26.35 -23.05 4.33
CA ASP A 193 -26.16 -23.84 3.11
C ASP A 193 -25.33 -25.09 3.38
N SER A 194 -24.29 -24.98 4.22
CA SER A 194 -23.48 -26.12 4.66
C SER A 194 -24.30 -27.12 5.47
N LEU A 195 -25.16 -26.66 6.38
CA LEU A 195 -26.01 -27.52 7.19
C LEU A 195 -27.07 -28.23 6.32
N ASN A 196 -27.67 -27.52 5.36
CA ASN A 196 -28.62 -28.10 4.42
C ASN A 196 -27.97 -29.17 3.53
N HIS A 197 -26.74 -28.93 3.08
CA HIS A 197 -25.97 -29.92 2.32
C HIS A 197 -25.72 -31.19 3.14
N GLN A 198 -25.28 -31.04 4.39
CA GLN A 198 -25.08 -32.19 5.30
C GLN A 198 -26.37 -32.96 5.54
N LEU A 199 -27.48 -32.26 5.80
CA LEU A 199 -28.79 -32.88 6.01
C LEU A 199 -29.24 -33.67 4.77
N SER A 200 -28.97 -33.16 3.57
CA SER A 200 -29.26 -33.86 2.32
C SER A 200 -28.48 -35.17 2.21
N LEU A 201 -27.17 -35.16 2.53
CA LEU A 201 -26.34 -36.36 2.53
C LEU A 201 -26.81 -37.39 3.57
N ASP A 202 -27.18 -36.92 4.76
CA ASP A 202 -27.68 -37.78 5.83
C ASP A 202 -29.03 -38.43 5.45
N MET A 203 -29.91 -37.69 4.77
CA MET A 203 -31.16 -38.20 4.21
C MET A 203 -30.92 -39.25 3.12
N GLU A 204 -30.04 -39.00 2.15
CA GLU A 204 -29.67 -39.98 1.11
C GLU A 204 -29.06 -41.25 1.73
N PHE A 205 -28.21 -41.09 2.76
CA PHE A 205 -27.64 -42.21 3.48
C PHE A 205 -28.72 -43.03 4.20
N PHE A 206 -29.67 -42.37 4.85
CA PHE A 206 -30.78 -43.02 5.53
C PHE A 206 -31.67 -43.81 4.56
N GLU A 207 -32.04 -43.21 3.42
CA GLU A 207 -32.80 -43.92 2.37
C GLU A 207 -32.04 -45.15 1.85
N ARG A 208 -30.74 -45.01 1.57
CA ARG A 208 -29.90 -46.12 1.11
C ARG A 208 -29.75 -47.21 2.18
N TRP A 209 -29.67 -46.84 3.45
CA TRP A 209 -29.64 -47.77 4.57
C TRP A 209 -30.95 -48.55 4.71
N GLN A 210 -32.11 -47.89 4.56
CA GLN A 210 -33.42 -48.56 4.56
C GLN A 210 -33.55 -49.59 3.44
N VAL A 211 -33.12 -49.27 2.22
CA VAL A 211 -33.17 -50.19 1.07
C VAL A 211 -32.26 -51.41 1.26
N THR A 212 -31.13 -51.26 1.96
CA THR A 212 -30.11 -52.31 2.11
C THR A 212 -30.24 -53.15 3.39
N SER A 213 -30.92 -52.63 4.42
CA SER A 213 -30.97 -53.25 5.76
C SER A 213 -32.34 -53.82 6.15
N ILE A 214 -33.38 -53.60 5.34
CA ILE A 214 -34.67 -54.28 5.53
C ILE A 214 -34.61 -55.63 4.79
N PRO A 215 -34.66 -56.79 5.49
CA PRO A 215 -34.69 -58.07 4.82
C PRO A 215 -35.99 -58.20 4.04
N ALA A 216 -35.91 -58.73 2.81
CA ALA A 216 -37.08 -59.13 2.04
C ALA A 216 -37.79 -60.31 2.75
N PHE A 217 -38.61 -60.02 3.77
CA PHE A 217 -39.60 -60.95 4.27
C PHE A 217 -40.79 -60.90 3.31
N LEU A 218 -40.75 -61.84 2.35
CA LEU A 218 -41.90 -62.45 1.71
C LEU A 218 -42.85 -63.07 2.74
#